data_AF-A0A6N8ZDF9-F1
#
_entry.id   AF-A0A6N8ZDF9-F1
#
_cell.length_a   1.000
_cell.length_b   1.000
_cell.length_c   1.000
_cell.angle_alpha   90.00
_cell.angle_beta   90.00
_cell.angle_gamma   90.00
#
_symmetry.space_group_name_H-M   'P 1'
#
loop_
_entity.id
_entity.type
_entity.pdbx_description
1 polymer ?
#
loop_
_entity_poly.entity_id
_entity_poly.type
_entity_poly.pdbx_seq_one_letter_code
_entity_poly.pdbx_strand_id
1 'polypeptide(L)'
;MLATDVSDAIELMFETGWTDGLPVVPPSESLVRKFVEITGRGADELIAELPPLGGRATVERIAVNAVMAGCVPEHMPVIITALEAMMDDRFNLRGVMCSTGIHTPLLIVNGPIIKELDINGGYNCFGSGWRANATIGRAVKLALLNLGGAIPGETNKATFGHPGAYTYCVAEDEDANPWEPMHVELGFAATDSTVSVFPAEAPHNIMYHATHSRNFLTVLADTMCTLGNVQMYVMGDTMVVIGPEHAKFLHRDGWNKRDIRQFLYEHARKPVRKIKQGGPPQGDSRRGHFWPRYIDADDDDQMVPVVRAPDRINIFVAGGAGGPHSAYLPGWGSQRVTRKIER
;
A
#
# COMPACT_ATOMS: atom_id res chain seq x y z
N MET A 1 -25.64 -13.90 -22.20
CA MET A 1 -26.47 -14.99 -21.67
C MET A 1 -27.07 -14.51 -20.35
N LEU A 2 -28.36 -14.70 -20.10
CA LEU A 2 -28.90 -14.51 -18.74
C LEU A 2 -28.46 -15.73 -17.93
N ALA A 3 -27.62 -15.54 -16.90
CA ALA A 3 -27.16 -16.62 -16.04
C ALA A 3 -28.36 -17.28 -15.34
N THR A 4 -28.49 -18.60 -15.49
CA THR A 4 -29.63 -19.37 -14.97
C THR A 4 -29.40 -19.89 -13.56
N ASP A 5 -28.14 -19.94 -13.11
CA ASP A 5 -27.76 -20.20 -11.74
C ASP A 5 -26.48 -19.41 -11.34
N VAL A 6 -26.03 -19.57 -10.08
CA VAL A 6 -24.87 -18.84 -9.54
C VAL A 6 -23.56 -19.25 -10.25
N SER A 7 -23.44 -20.49 -10.69
CA SER A 7 -22.24 -20.96 -11.38
C SER A 7 -22.14 -20.29 -12.75
N ASP A 8 -23.24 -20.28 -13.50
CA ASP A 8 -23.31 -19.58 -14.78
C ASP A 8 -23.00 -18.08 -14.62
N ALA A 9 -23.46 -17.48 -13.52
CA ALA A 9 -23.20 -16.08 -13.23
C ALA A 9 -21.72 -15.83 -12.95
N ILE A 10 -21.04 -16.73 -12.24
CA ILE A 10 -19.60 -16.64 -11.98
C ILE A 10 -18.81 -16.78 -13.30
N GLU A 11 -19.16 -17.76 -14.14
CA GLU A 11 -18.51 -17.95 -15.44
C GLU A 11 -18.70 -16.73 -16.37
N LEU A 12 -19.90 -16.13 -16.37
CA LEU A 12 -20.15 -14.90 -17.12
C LEU A 12 -19.25 -13.74 -16.66
N MET A 13 -18.93 -13.64 -15.36
CA MET A 13 -18.01 -12.61 -14.84
C MET A 13 -16.58 -12.85 -15.33
N PHE A 14 -16.15 -14.10 -15.47
CA PHE A 14 -14.86 -14.44 -16.09
C PHE A 14 -14.85 -14.05 -17.57
N GLU A 15 -15.88 -14.43 -18.33
CA GLU A 15 -15.99 -14.15 -19.78
C GLU A 15 -16.01 -12.64 -20.09
N THR A 16 -16.62 -11.84 -19.22
CA THR A 16 -16.70 -10.38 -19.36
C THR A 16 -15.43 -9.64 -18.92
N GLY A 17 -14.48 -10.36 -18.31
CA GLY A 17 -13.24 -9.77 -17.78
C GLY A 17 -13.45 -8.93 -16.52
N TRP A 18 -14.55 -9.14 -15.80
CA TRP A 18 -14.88 -8.36 -14.58
C TRP A 18 -14.23 -8.92 -13.31
N THR A 19 -13.46 -9.99 -13.43
CA THR A 19 -12.72 -10.61 -12.33
C THR A 19 -11.23 -10.27 -12.40
N ASP A 20 -10.55 -10.51 -11.29
CA ASP A 20 -9.11 -10.48 -11.15
C ASP A 20 -8.47 -11.85 -11.42
N GLY A 21 -9.20 -12.80 -12.00
CA GLY A 21 -8.76 -14.20 -12.16
C GLY A 21 -9.16 -15.11 -10.99
N LEU A 22 -9.81 -14.57 -9.97
CA LEU A 22 -10.51 -15.33 -8.93
C LEU A 22 -12.03 -15.22 -9.13
N PRO A 23 -12.82 -16.22 -8.70
CA PRO A 23 -14.28 -16.11 -8.75
C PRO A 23 -14.75 -14.94 -7.90
N VAL A 24 -15.85 -14.32 -8.33
CA VAL A 24 -16.49 -13.19 -7.64
C VAL A 24 -17.88 -13.57 -7.17
N VAL A 25 -18.38 -12.88 -6.15
CA VAL A 25 -19.80 -13.00 -5.77
C VAL A 25 -20.64 -12.23 -6.80
N PRO A 26 -21.65 -12.85 -7.46
CA PRO A 26 -22.51 -12.14 -8.40
C PRO A 26 -23.23 -10.96 -7.72
N PRO A 27 -23.04 -9.71 -8.20
CA PRO A 27 -23.56 -8.52 -7.53
C PRO A 27 -25.02 -8.28 -7.86
N SER A 28 -25.93 -9.03 -7.22
CA SER A 28 -27.37 -8.82 -7.40
C SER A 28 -27.80 -7.44 -6.89
N GLU A 29 -28.86 -6.89 -7.48
CA GLU A 29 -29.39 -5.56 -7.10
C GLU A 29 -29.70 -5.47 -5.60
N SER A 30 -30.25 -6.54 -5.02
CA SER A 30 -30.58 -6.58 -3.59
C SER A 30 -29.35 -6.62 -2.68
N LEU A 31 -28.23 -7.19 -3.12
CA LEU A 31 -26.97 -7.12 -2.38
C LEU A 31 -26.35 -5.73 -2.50
N VAL A 32 -26.26 -5.19 -3.71
CA VAL A 32 -25.69 -3.85 -3.97
C VAL A 32 -26.44 -2.78 -3.20
N ARG A 33 -27.78 -2.84 -3.17
CA ARG A 33 -28.61 -1.88 -2.42
C ARG A 33 -28.23 -1.79 -0.94
N LYS A 34 -27.95 -2.90 -0.26
CA LYS A 34 -27.53 -2.90 1.16
C LYS A 34 -26.20 -2.18 1.37
N PHE A 35 -25.28 -2.33 0.41
CA PHE A 35 -23.98 -1.66 0.44
C PHE A 35 -24.09 -0.16 0.14
N VAL A 36 -25.06 0.25 -0.67
CA VAL A 36 -25.34 1.68 -0.88
C VAL A 36 -25.98 2.27 0.38
N GLU A 37 -27.01 1.63 0.93
CA GLU A 37 -27.79 2.13 2.07
C GLU A 37 -26.93 2.42 3.31
N ILE A 38 -25.96 1.55 3.64
CA ILE A 38 -25.10 1.73 4.82
C ILE A 38 -24.23 2.99 4.77
N THR A 39 -23.99 3.54 3.57
CA THR A 39 -23.17 4.74 3.40
C THR A 39 -23.93 6.04 3.70
N GLY A 40 -25.28 5.98 3.76
CA GLY A 40 -26.12 7.19 3.85
C GLY A 40 -26.05 8.12 2.64
N ARG A 41 -25.40 7.70 1.54
CA ARG A 41 -25.14 8.50 0.34
C ARG A 41 -26.04 8.10 -0.84
N GLY A 42 -26.11 8.97 -1.85
CA GLY A 42 -26.86 8.72 -3.08
C GLY A 42 -26.15 7.67 -3.96
N ALA A 43 -26.91 6.73 -4.55
CA ALA A 43 -26.36 5.67 -5.41
C ALA A 43 -25.55 6.22 -6.61
N ASP A 44 -26.01 7.34 -7.17
CA ASP A 44 -25.44 8.05 -8.32
C ASP A 44 -24.36 9.07 -7.94
N GLU A 45 -24.11 9.28 -6.64
CA GLU A 45 -23.11 10.21 -6.16
C GLU A 45 -21.73 9.79 -6.67
N LEU A 46 -21.06 10.71 -7.37
CA LEU A 46 -19.74 10.49 -7.95
C LEU A 46 -18.66 10.69 -6.89
N ILE A 47 -17.90 9.64 -6.61
CA ILE A 47 -16.74 9.68 -5.71
C ILE A 47 -15.48 10.10 -6.45
N ALA A 48 -15.24 9.50 -7.61
CA ALA A 48 -14.03 9.72 -8.39
C ALA A 48 -14.21 9.36 -9.88
N GLU A 49 -13.35 9.92 -10.72
CA GLU A 49 -13.13 9.43 -12.09
C GLU A 49 -11.78 8.71 -12.14
N LEU A 50 -11.82 7.38 -12.12
CA LEU A 50 -10.63 6.57 -11.89
C LEU A 50 -9.78 6.44 -13.16
N PRO A 51 -8.47 6.81 -13.12
CA PRO A 51 -7.56 6.55 -14.22
C PRO A 51 -7.25 5.03 -14.34
N PRO A 52 -6.70 4.58 -15.47
CA PRO A 52 -6.30 5.37 -16.64
C PRO A 52 -7.43 5.80 -17.59
N LEU A 53 -8.55 5.08 -17.65
CA LEU A 53 -9.63 5.33 -18.61
C LEU A 53 -10.65 6.39 -18.17
N GLY A 54 -10.59 6.86 -16.92
CA GLY A 54 -11.49 7.90 -16.41
C GLY A 54 -12.89 7.41 -16.11
N GLY A 55 -13.05 6.13 -15.73
CA GLY A 55 -14.38 5.59 -15.45
C GLY A 55 -14.96 6.15 -14.16
N ARG A 56 -16.24 6.51 -14.21
CA ARG A 56 -17.00 7.11 -13.10
C ARG A 56 -17.21 6.10 -11.97
N ALA A 57 -16.57 6.29 -10.82
CA ALA A 57 -16.81 5.54 -9.60
C ALA A 57 -17.88 6.23 -8.77
N THR A 58 -19.14 5.84 -8.98
CA THR A 58 -20.25 6.24 -8.10
C THR A 58 -20.36 5.30 -6.90
N VAL A 59 -21.11 5.69 -5.87
CA VAL A 59 -21.35 4.84 -4.69
C VAL A 59 -21.87 3.45 -5.08
N GLU A 60 -22.85 3.36 -5.97
CA GLU A 60 -23.39 2.08 -6.46
C GLU A 60 -22.34 1.26 -7.21
N ARG A 61 -21.53 1.88 -8.08
CA ARG A 61 -20.51 1.16 -8.84
C ARG A 61 -19.38 0.67 -7.95
N ILE A 62 -19.06 1.39 -6.88
CA ILE A 62 -18.13 0.93 -5.84
C ILE A 62 -18.74 -0.24 -5.07
N ALA A 63 -20.01 -0.14 -4.68
CA ALA A 63 -20.75 -1.21 -4.01
C ALA A 63 -20.79 -2.51 -4.83
N VAL A 64 -20.99 -2.42 -6.15
CA VAL A 64 -20.89 -3.59 -7.06
C VAL A 64 -19.54 -4.30 -6.91
N ASN A 65 -18.43 -3.56 -6.96
CA ASN A 65 -17.09 -4.13 -6.81
C ASN A 65 -16.82 -4.67 -5.39
N ALA A 66 -17.37 -4.03 -4.36
CA ALA A 66 -17.29 -4.52 -2.99
C ALA A 66 -18.05 -5.84 -2.79
N VAL A 67 -19.25 -5.96 -3.36
CA VAL A 67 -20.02 -7.21 -3.36
C VAL A 67 -19.23 -8.30 -4.09
N MET A 68 -18.74 -8.01 -5.30
CA MET A 68 -17.93 -8.95 -6.09
C MET A 68 -16.71 -9.48 -5.33
N ALA A 69 -16.05 -8.61 -4.56
CA ALA A 69 -14.90 -8.99 -3.72
C ALA A 69 -15.27 -9.87 -2.51
N GLY A 70 -16.55 -9.95 -2.14
CA GLY A 70 -17.02 -10.68 -0.96
C GLY A 70 -17.01 -9.88 0.34
N CYS A 71 -16.99 -8.54 0.27
CA CYS A 71 -17.07 -7.66 1.43
C CYS A 71 -18.35 -7.88 2.25
N VAL A 72 -18.41 -7.27 3.44
CA VAL A 72 -19.67 -6.92 4.10
C VAL A 72 -19.96 -5.42 3.89
N PRO A 73 -21.22 -4.96 4.01
CA PRO A 73 -21.57 -3.54 3.79
C PRO A 73 -20.71 -2.56 4.60
N GLU A 74 -20.38 -2.91 5.84
CA GLU A 74 -19.63 -2.07 6.78
C GLU A 74 -18.19 -1.75 6.31
N HIS A 75 -17.69 -2.45 5.30
CA HIS A 75 -16.41 -2.12 4.65
C HIS A 75 -16.47 -0.89 3.75
N MET A 76 -17.66 -0.46 3.32
CA MET A 76 -17.85 0.60 2.32
C MET A 76 -17.17 1.94 2.67
N PRO A 77 -17.25 2.46 3.92
CA PRO A 77 -16.54 3.67 4.30
C PRO A 77 -15.03 3.61 4.02
N VAL A 78 -14.38 2.50 4.37
CA VAL A 78 -12.93 2.31 4.14
C VAL A 78 -12.62 2.30 2.64
N ILE A 79 -13.43 1.60 1.84
CA ILE A 79 -13.21 1.46 0.38
C ILE A 79 -13.38 2.81 -0.31
N ILE A 80 -14.45 3.55 0.01
CA ILE A 80 -14.71 4.88 -0.56
C ILE A 80 -13.58 5.83 -0.21
N THR A 81 -13.23 5.95 1.07
CA THR A 81 -12.16 6.85 1.52
C THR A 81 -10.81 6.48 0.92
N ALA A 82 -10.52 5.18 0.72
CA ALA A 82 -9.30 4.74 0.04
C ALA A 82 -9.26 5.19 -1.42
N LEU A 83 -10.37 5.06 -2.16
CA LEU A 83 -10.45 5.54 -3.55
C LEU A 83 -10.29 7.07 -3.62
N GLU A 84 -10.92 7.82 -2.72
CA GLU A 84 -10.74 9.28 -2.61
C GLU A 84 -9.29 9.66 -2.29
N ALA A 85 -8.60 8.88 -1.44
CA ALA A 85 -7.20 9.09 -1.11
C ALA A 85 -6.28 8.85 -2.32
N MET A 86 -6.57 7.85 -3.16
CA MET A 86 -5.79 7.57 -4.37
C MET A 86 -5.92 8.66 -5.44
N MET A 87 -6.99 9.46 -5.39
CA MET A 87 -7.20 10.57 -6.33
C MET A 87 -6.42 11.84 -5.97
N ASP A 88 -5.72 11.87 -4.85
CA ASP A 88 -4.79 12.95 -4.53
C ASP A 88 -3.57 12.90 -5.47
N ASP A 89 -3.22 14.04 -6.06
CA ASP A 89 -2.12 14.15 -7.03
C ASP A 89 -0.78 13.64 -6.48
N ARG A 90 -0.57 13.72 -5.15
CA ARG A 90 0.63 13.21 -4.49
C ARG A 90 0.74 11.69 -4.56
N PHE A 91 -0.38 10.96 -4.64
CA PHE A 91 -0.38 9.50 -4.81
C PHE A 91 -0.12 9.11 -6.27
N ASN A 92 -0.60 9.92 -7.22
CA ASN A 92 -0.44 9.70 -8.67
C ASN A 92 -0.90 8.31 -9.12
N LEU A 93 -2.19 8.01 -8.90
CA LEU A 93 -2.78 6.71 -9.24
C LEU A 93 -2.56 6.31 -10.71
N ARG A 94 -2.63 7.26 -11.66
CA ARG A 94 -2.36 6.99 -13.08
C ARG A 94 -0.93 6.46 -13.28
N GLY A 95 0.06 7.10 -12.67
CA GLY A 95 1.46 6.68 -12.73
C GLY A 95 1.66 5.30 -12.12
N VAL A 96 1.06 5.04 -10.96
CA VAL A 96 1.15 3.74 -10.26
C VAL A 96 0.54 2.62 -11.12
N MET A 97 -0.66 2.82 -11.67
CA MET A 97 -1.36 1.77 -12.41
C MET A 97 -0.80 1.51 -13.81
N CYS A 98 -0.20 2.51 -14.45
CA CYS A 98 0.41 2.38 -15.78
C CYS A 98 1.93 2.17 -15.75
N SER A 99 2.52 2.02 -14.56
CA SER A 99 3.95 1.77 -14.38
C SER A 99 4.33 0.40 -14.94
N THR A 100 5.59 0.27 -15.39
CA THR A 100 6.19 -1.04 -15.67
C THR A 100 6.65 -1.76 -14.41
N GLY A 101 6.75 -1.05 -13.28
CA GLY A 101 7.07 -1.63 -11.98
C GLY A 101 5.89 -2.39 -11.35
N ILE A 102 6.20 -3.23 -10.38
CA ILE A 102 5.28 -4.18 -9.71
C ILE A 102 4.34 -3.53 -8.67
N HIS A 103 4.30 -2.21 -8.58
CA HIS A 103 3.67 -1.52 -7.46
C HIS A 103 2.14 -1.60 -7.53
N THR A 104 1.50 -1.77 -6.39
CA THR A 104 0.04 -1.70 -6.26
C THR A 104 -0.33 -0.92 -5.00
N PRO A 105 -1.51 -0.29 -4.94
CA PRO A 105 -1.92 0.41 -3.72
C PRO A 105 -2.06 -0.54 -2.53
N LEU A 106 -1.27 -0.30 -1.48
CA LEU A 106 -1.43 -0.86 -0.14
C LEU A 106 -2.32 0.07 0.68
N LEU A 107 -3.34 -0.49 1.32
CA LEU A 107 -4.20 0.18 2.28
C LEU A 107 -3.72 -0.12 3.71
N ILE A 108 -3.50 0.93 4.49
CA ILE A 108 -3.12 0.83 5.92
C ILE A 108 -4.22 1.52 6.72
N VAL A 109 -4.92 0.75 7.54
CA VAL A 109 -6.04 1.23 8.35
C VAL A 109 -5.58 1.47 9.78
N ASN A 110 -6.10 2.53 10.37
CA ASN A 110 -5.74 3.05 11.69
C ASN A 110 -7.00 3.44 12.47
N GLY A 111 -6.88 3.43 13.80
CA GLY A 111 -7.90 3.91 14.73
C GLY A 111 -8.99 2.89 15.07
N PRO A 112 -10.05 3.33 15.77
CA PRO A 112 -11.06 2.44 16.36
C PRO A 112 -11.75 1.47 15.38
N ILE A 113 -11.88 1.86 14.10
CA ILE A 113 -12.52 1.04 13.07
C ILE A 113 -11.85 -0.32 12.86
N ILE A 114 -10.56 -0.46 13.20
CA ILE A 114 -9.83 -1.73 13.13
C ILE A 114 -10.55 -2.81 13.93
N LYS A 115 -10.95 -2.49 15.16
CA LYS A 115 -11.62 -3.44 16.08
C LYS A 115 -13.06 -3.70 15.66
N GLU A 116 -13.73 -2.69 15.09
CA GLU A 116 -15.12 -2.80 14.62
C GLU A 116 -15.27 -3.67 13.38
N LEU A 117 -14.32 -3.58 12.45
CA LEU A 117 -14.35 -4.32 11.19
C LEU A 117 -13.49 -5.59 11.20
N ASP A 118 -12.86 -5.91 12.34
CA ASP A 118 -11.91 -7.03 12.47
C ASP A 118 -10.83 -6.97 11.37
N ILE A 119 -10.14 -5.83 11.25
CA ILE A 119 -9.03 -5.67 10.30
C ILE A 119 -7.75 -6.12 11.00
N ASN A 120 -7.04 -7.07 10.40
CA ASN A 120 -5.87 -7.68 11.01
C ASN A 120 -4.60 -6.85 10.80
N GLY A 121 -3.90 -6.58 11.90
CA GLY A 121 -2.53 -6.05 11.92
C GLY A 121 -1.50 -7.03 12.49
N GLY A 122 -1.93 -8.20 12.98
CA GLY A 122 -1.10 -9.16 13.71
C GLY A 122 -0.51 -10.27 12.84
N TYR A 123 -0.70 -11.53 13.25
CA TYR A 123 -0.16 -12.70 12.55
C TYR A 123 -0.60 -12.72 11.07
N ASN A 124 0.36 -13.01 10.18
CA ASN A 124 0.10 -13.17 8.75
C ASN A 124 -0.63 -11.96 8.10
N CYS A 125 -0.42 -10.74 8.59
CA CYS A 125 -1.24 -9.56 8.25
C CYS A 125 -1.19 -9.12 6.77
N PHE A 126 -0.17 -9.52 6.02
CA PHE A 126 -0.09 -9.37 4.55
C PHE A 126 -0.50 -10.62 3.76
N GLY A 127 -0.89 -11.68 4.46
CA GLY A 127 -1.25 -12.98 3.90
C GLY A 127 -2.75 -13.26 3.99
N SER A 128 -3.08 -14.55 3.99
CA SER A 128 -4.45 -15.06 4.04
C SER A 128 -4.99 -15.16 5.48
N GLY A 129 -6.31 -15.32 5.59
CA GLY A 129 -6.97 -15.73 6.84
C GLY A 129 -7.93 -14.70 7.45
N TRP A 130 -7.89 -13.44 7.00
CA TRP A 130 -8.79 -12.38 7.48
C TRP A 130 -9.67 -11.83 6.37
N ARG A 131 -10.99 -11.92 6.55
CA ARG A 131 -11.97 -11.49 5.53
C ARG A 131 -11.87 -10.00 5.26
N ALA A 132 -11.72 -9.16 6.29
CA ALA A 132 -11.65 -7.71 6.12
C ALA A 132 -10.46 -7.32 5.23
N ASN A 133 -9.25 -7.76 5.57
CA ASN A 133 -8.04 -7.52 4.77
C ASN A 133 -8.21 -8.02 3.33
N ALA A 134 -8.62 -9.28 3.17
CA ALA A 134 -8.76 -9.94 1.88
C ALA A 134 -9.75 -9.20 0.96
N THR A 135 -10.92 -8.86 1.49
CA THR A 135 -12.03 -8.35 0.69
C THR A 135 -11.96 -6.84 0.49
N ILE A 136 -11.51 -6.06 1.47
CA ILE A 136 -11.30 -4.60 1.30
C ILE A 136 -10.22 -4.34 0.25
N GLY A 137 -9.06 -5.01 0.36
CA GLY A 137 -7.97 -4.88 -0.61
C GLY A 137 -8.43 -5.30 -2.02
N ARG A 138 -9.14 -6.42 -2.12
CA ARG A 138 -9.68 -6.93 -3.40
C ARG A 138 -10.77 -6.03 -3.98
N ALA A 139 -11.65 -5.45 -3.17
CA ALA A 139 -12.70 -4.54 -3.63
C ALA A 139 -12.12 -3.30 -4.28
N VAL A 140 -11.08 -2.71 -3.68
CA VAL A 140 -10.36 -1.59 -4.28
C VAL A 140 -9.66 -2.03 -5.56
N LYS A 141 -9.05 -3.21 -5.59
CA LYS A 141 -8.43 -3.72 -6.82
C LYS A 141 -9.44 -3.91 -7.96
N LEU A 142 -10.60 -4.51 -7.68
CA LEU A 142 -11.67 -4.68 -8.65
C LEU A 142 -12.21 -3.33 -9.11
N ALA A 143 -12.38 -2.35 -8.23
CA ALA A 143 -12.78 -1.00 -8.64
C ALA A 143 -11.76 -0.36 -9.61
N LEU A 144 -10.46 -0.50 -9.34
CA LEU A 144 -9.41 -0.01 -10.25
C LEU A 144 -9.41 -0.76 -11.59
N LEU A 145 -9.72 -2.06 -11.60
CA LEU A 145 -9.84 -2.86 -12.82
C LEU A 145 -11.10 -2.51 -13.61
N ASN A 146 -12.29 -2.67 -13.01
CA ASN A 146 -13.58 -2.56 -13.65
C ASN A 146 -14.00 -1.11 -13.96
N LEU A 147 -13.57 -0.15 -13.14
CA LEU A 147 -13.93 1.26 -13.29
C LEU A 147 -12.75 2.08 -13.81
N GLY A 148 -11.55 1.86 -13.26
CA GLY A 148 -10.34 2.53 -13.75
C GLY A 148 -9.86 2.02 -15.11
N GLY A 149 -10.22 0.77 -15.46
CA GLY A 149 -9.78 0.11 -16.67
C GLY A 149 -8.35 -0.42 -16.57
N ALA A 150 -7.85 -0.73 -15.37
CA ALA A 150 -6.47 -1.14 -15.12
C ALA A 150 -6.17 -2.62 -15.47
N ILE A 151 -6.45 -2.98 -16.72
CA ILE A 151 -6.36 -4.34 -17.25
C ILE A 151 -4.88 -4.72 -17.48
N PRO A 152 -4.37 -5.82 -16.89
CA PRO A 152 -3.01 -6.32 -17.12
C PRO A 152 -2.69 -6.52 -18.61
N GLY A 153 -1.56 -5.99 -19.06
CA GLY A 153 -1.11 -6.07 -20.46
C GLY A 153 -1.68 -4.97 -21.36
N GLU A 154 -2.87 -4.44 -21.05
CA GLU A 154 -3.51 -3.37 -21.82
C GLU A 154 -3.14 -1.99 -21.29
N THR A 155 -3.71 -1.57 -20.16
CA THR A 155 -3.41 -0.25 -19.57
C THR A 155 -2.50 -0.39 -18.35
N ASN A 156 -2.58 -1.51 -17.62
CA ASN A 156 -1.62 -1.86 -16.59
C ASN A 156 -0.41 -2.51 -17.26
N LYS A 157 0.74 -1.84 -17.14
CA LYS A 157 1.98 -2.20 -17.84
C LYS A 157 3.00 -2.88 -16.94
N ALA A 158 2.64 -3.28 -15.72
CA ALA A 158 3.53 -3.97 -14.81
C ALA A 158 4.15 -5.19 -15.52
N THR A 159 5.48 -5.26 -15.55
CA THR A 159 6.21 -6.37 -16.20
C THR A 159 6.14 -7.64 -15.37
N PHE A 160 6.10 -7.47 -14.05
CA PHE A 160 5.80 -8.50 -13.06
C PHE A 160 4.75 -7.96 -12.10
N GLY A 161 3.84 -8.84 -11.65
CA GLY A 161 2.95 -8.60 -10.52
C GLY A 161 3.45 -9.29 -9.25
N HIS A 162 2.94 -8.90 -8.08
CA HIS A 162 3.17 -9.63 -6.82
C HIS A 162 1.84 -10.10 -6.22
N PRO A 163 1.85 -11.14 -5.36
CA PRO A 163 0.61 -11.72 -4.80
C PRO A 163 -0.29 -10.73 -4.05
N GLY A 164 0.29 -9.68 -3.46
CA GLY A 164 -0.48 -8.62 -2.79
C GLY A 164 -1.36 -7.82 -3.75
N ALA A 165 -1.13 -7.86 -5.06
CA ALA A 165 -1.99 -7.19 -6.03
C ALA A 165 -3.42 -7.75 -6.10
N TYR A 166 -3.69 -8.93 -5.52
CA TYR A 166 -5.05 -9.45 -5.31
C TYR A 166 -5.71 -8.88 -4.04
N THR A 167 -4.91 -8.65 -3.00
CA THR A 167 -5.36 -8.15 -1.70
C THR A 167 -4.20 -7.45 -1.01
N TYR A 168 -4.29 -6.13 -0.83
CA TYR A 168 -3.27 -5.37 -0.11
C TYR A 168 -3.88 -4.39 0.89
N CYS A 169 -4.35 -4.94 2.01
CA CYS A 169 -4.95 -4.17 3.10
C CYS A 169 -4.46 -4.73 4.44
N VAL A 170 -4.10 -3.84 5.36
CA VAL A 170 -3.54 -4.18 6.68
C VAL A 170 -3.97 -3.13 7.71
N ALA A 171 -4.09 -3.52 8.97
CA ALA A 171 -4.17 -2.57 10.07
C ALA A 171 -2.79 -2.33 10.69
N GLU A 172 -2.56 -1.13 11.24
CA GLU A 172 -1.50 -0.99 12.25
C GLU A 172 -1.92 -1.75 13.52
N ASP A 173 -1.00 -2.50 14.10
CA ASP A 173 -1.18 -3.11 15.41
C ASP A 173 -0.91 -2.06 16.50
N GLU A 174 -1.92 -1.23 16.77
CA GLU A 174 -1.83 -0.13 17.75
C GLU A 174 -1.67 -0.63 19.19
N ASP A 175 -2.11 -1.86 19.50
CA ASP A 175 -1.94 -2.47 20.82
C ASP A 175 -0.49 -2.96 21.03
N ALA A 176 0.18 -3.43 19.96
CA ALA A 176 1.59 -3.83 20.01
C ALA A 176 2.58 -2.67 19.75
N ASN A 177 2.11 -1.53 19.24
CA ASN A 177 2.94 -0.36 18.96
C ASN A 177 3.36 0.35 20.27
N PRO A 178 4.66 0.39 20.63
CA PRO A 178 5.11 1.07 21.84
C PRO A 178 5.29 2.59 21.63
N TRP A 179 4.98 3.11 20.45
CA TRP A 179 5.00 4.52 20.10
C TRP A 179 3.60 5.00 19.69
N GLU A 180 3.48 6.27 19.31
CA GLU A 180 2.22 6.79 18.76
C GLU A 180 1.83 6.05 17.46
N PRO A 181 0.53 5.75 17.27
CA PRO A 181 0.02 5.23 15.99
C PRO A 181 0.30 6.19 14.82
N MET A 182 0.47 5.64 13.63
CA MET A 182 0.82 6.38 12.42
C MET A 182 -0.17 7.52 12.13
N HIS A 183 -1.47 7.30 12.32
CA HIS A 183 -2.46 8.37 12.09
C HIS A 183 -2.32 9.54 13.06
N VAL A 184 -1.96 9.26 14.33
CA VAL A 184 -1.73 10.31 15.34
C VAL A 184 -0.47 11.10 15.01
N GLU A 185 0.62 10.43 14.59
CA GLU A 185 1.84 11.10 14.11
C GLU A 185 1.58 12.04 12.91
N LEU A 186 0.54 11.73 12.12
CA LEU A 186 0.12 12.53 10.96
C LEU A 186 -0.85 13.67 11.33
N GLY A 187 -1.15 13.86 12.61
CA GLY A 187 -1.95 14.96 13.13
C GLY A 187 -3.46 14.67 13.24
N PHE A 188 -3.90 13.42 13.07
CA PHE A 188 -5.28 13.03 13.34
C PHE A 188 -5.49 12.75 14.83
N ALA A 189 -6.74 12.86 15.31
CA ALA A 189 -7.04 12.52 16.70
C ALA A 189 -6.98 11.00 16.91
N ALA A 190 -6.61 10.54 18.11
CA ALA A 190 -6.61 9.10 18.45
C ALA A 190 -7.99 8.44 18.35
N THR A 191 -9.06 9.23 18.34
CA THR A 191 -10.45 8.77 18.12
C THR A 191 -10.82 8.69 16.65
N ASP A 192 -10.01 9.27 15.75
CA ASP A 192 -10.26 9.22 14.32
C ASP A 192 -9.86 7.85 13.78
N SER A 193 -10.65 7.35 12.85
CA SER A 193 -10.23 6.23 12.00
C SER A 193 -9.74 6.77 10.67
N THR A 194 -8.65 6.23 10.16
CA THR A 194 -8.05 6.70 8.89
C THR A 194 -7.66 5.54 8.00
N VAL A 195 -7.59 5.80 6.71
CA VAL A 195 -6.95 4.91 5.74
C VAL A 195 -5.83 5.67 5.04
N SER A 196 -4.67 5.06 5.01
CA SER A 196 -3.52 5.50 4.22
C SER A 196 -3.38 4.61 2.99
N VAL A 197 -3.16 5.23 1.83
CA VAL A 197 -2.82 4.55 0.58
C VAL A 197 -1.35 4.78 0.25
N PHE A 198 -0.63 3.70 -0.03
CA PHE A 198 0.80 3.72 -0.33
C PHE A 198 1.10 2.84 -1.57
N PRO A 199 1.80 3.34 -2.60
CA PRO A 199 2.09 2.54 -3.79
C PRO A 199 3.27 1.61 -3.50
N ALA A 200 2.99 0.37 -3.13
CA ALA A 200 3.97 -0.55 -2.55
C ALA A 200 4.32 -1.69 -3.50
N GLU A 201 5.60 -2.12 -3.47
CA GLU A 201 5.98 -3.46 -3.88
C GLU A 201 5.59 -4.51 -2.82
N ALA A 202 5.88 -5.79 -3.08
CA ALA A 202 5.69 -6.86 -2.10
C ALA A 202 6.55 -6.64 -0.84
N PRO A 203 6.09 -7.11 0.34
CA PRO A 203 6.90 -7.05 1.55
C PRO A 203 8.17 -7.90 1.42
N HIS A 204 9.33 -7.28 1.65
CA HIS A 204 10.59 -8.00 1.83
C HIS A 204 10.81 -8.26 3.32
N ASN A 205 10.83 -9.55 3.71
CA ASN A 205 11.04 -9.96 5.09
C ASN A 205 12.48 -9.68 5.55
N ILE A 206 12.60 -9.09 6.73
CA ILE A 206 13.86 -8.77 7.41
C ILE A 206 13.89 -9.51 8.72
N MET A 207 14.81 -10.46 8.84
CA MET A 207 14.97 -11.30 10.02
C MET A 207 16.21 -10.86 10.78
N TYR A 208 16.07 -10.63 12.10
CA TYR A 208 17.21 -10.26 12.95
C TYR A 208 17.04 -10.81 14.36
N HIS A 209 17.61 -11.99 14.63
CA HIS A 209 17.40 -12.69 15.90
C HIS A 209 18.15 -12.13 17.11
N ALA A 210 19.19 -11.32 16.89
CA ALA A 210 19.88 -10.68 18.00
C ALA A 210 19.08 -9.47 18.52
N THR A 211 19.53 -8.88 19.62
CA THR A 211 18.81 -7.80 20.31
C THR A 211 19.66 -6.54 20.48
N HIS A 212 20.52 -6.26 19.51
CA HIS A 212 21.29 -5.01 19.45
C HIS A 212 20.61 -4.03 18.50
N SER A 213 19.92 -3.03 19.05
CA SER A 213 19.11 -2.07 18.28
C SER A 213 19.83 -1.43 17.10
N ARG A 214 21.05 -0.91 17.30
CA ARG A 214 21.85 -0.31 16.22
C ARG A 214 22.21 -1.30 15.11
N ASN A 215 22.45 -2.57 15.45
CA ASN A 215 22.76 -3.59 14.45
C ASN A 215 21.52 -3.97 13.65
N PHE A 216 20.35 -4.08 14.30
CA PHE A 216 19.08 -4.24 13.58
C PHE A 216 18.85 -3.10 12.59
N LEU A 217 19.01 -1.84 13.03
CA LEU A 217 18.83 -0.68 12.16
C LEU A 217 19.86 -0.64 11.02
N THR A 218 21.09 -1.10 11.26
CA THR A 218 22.10 -1.28 10.18
C THR A 218 21.64 -2.32 9.15
N VAL A 219 21.11 -3.47 9.59
CA VAL A 219 20.58 -4.52 8.69
C VAL A 219 19.38 -4.00 7.89
N LEU A 220 18.48 -3.27 8.55
CA LEU A 220 17.33 -2.64 7.91
C LEU A 220 17.79 -1.62 6.86
N ALA A 221 18.74 -0.73 7.20
CA ALA A 221 19.30 0.25 6.27
C ALA A 221 19.97 -0.39 5.04
N ASP A 222 20.72 -1.47 5.22
CA ASP A 222 21.34 -2.18 4.09
C ASP A 222 20.29 -2.85 3.20
N THR A 223 19.25 -3.45 3.79
CA THR A 223 18.14 -4.05 3.05
C THR A 223 17.39 -3.02 2.20
N MET A 224 17.21 -1.80 2.72
CA MET A 224 16.53 -0.73 2.01
C MET A 224 17.26 -0.30 0.72
N CYS A 225 18.57 -0.51 0.63
CA CYS A 225 19.41 0.05 -0.44
C CYS A 225 19.98 -1.00 -1.42
N THR A 226 19.29 -2.12 -1.62
CA THR A 226 19.64 -3.08 -2.69
C THR A 226 19.67 -2.39 -4.07
N LEU A 227 20.63 -2.75 -4.94
CA LEU A 227 20.84 -2.02 -6.21
C LEU A 227 19.66 -2.11 -7.20
N GLY A 228 18.87 -3.19 -7.12
CA GLY A 228 17.64 -3.35 -7.89
C GLY A 228 16.43 -2.59 -7.32
N ASN A 229 16.58 -1.88 -6.21
CA ASN A 229 15.50 -1.12 -5.62
C ASN A 229 15.20 0.14 -6.44
N VAL A 230 13.94 0.30 -6.86
CA VAL A 230 13.44 1.47 -7.59
C VAL A 230 13.73 2.80 -6.88
N GLN A 231 13.81 2.78 -5.54
CA GLN A 231 14.06 3.96 -4.73
C GLN A 231 15.45 4.55 -4.93
N MET A 232 16.42 3.76 -5.39
CA MET A 232 17.74 4.28 -5.78
C MET A 232 17.67 5.17 -7.05
N TYR A 233 16.51 5.23 -7.72
CA TYR A 233 16.32 5.95 -8.98
C TYR A 233 15.25 7.02 -8.92
N VAL A 234 14.05 6.70 -8.41
CA VAL A 234 12.87 7.58 -8.50
C VAL A 234 12.62 8.35 -7.18
N MET A 235 13.01 7.77 -6.04
CA MET A 235 12.97 8.38 -4.70
C MET A 235 11.61 8.97 -4.29
N GLY A 236 10.59 8.11 -4.24
CA GLY A 236 9.32 8.45 -3.58
C GLY A 236 9.36 8.15 -2.09
N ASP A 237 8.18 8.07 -1.49
CA ASP A 237 8.03 7.59 -0.12
C ASP A 237 8.38 6.09 -0.04
N THR A 238 8.91 5.64 1.09
CA THR A 238 9.18 4.21 1.36
C THR A 238 8.53 3.78 2.66
N MET A 239 8.33 2.47 2.84
CA MET A 239 7.62 1.94 4.01
C MET A 239 8.43 0.88 4.76
N VAL A 240 8.50 1.06 6.08
CA VAL A 240 9.10 0.13 7.03
C VAL A 240 8.01 -0.35 7.98
N VAL A 241 7.82 -1.66 8.04
CA VAL A 241 6.87 -2.31 8.95
C VAL A 241 7.67 -2.98 10.04
N ILE A 242 7.61 -2.45 11.26
CA ILE A 242 8.37 -2.99 12.39
C ILE A 242 7.51 -4.04 13.09
N GLY A 243 8.01 -5.27 13.17
CA GLY A 243 7.31 -6.33 13.91
C GLY A 243 7.35 -6.12 15.42
N PRO A 244 6.40 -6.70 16.17
CA PRO A 244 6.26 -6.44 17.61
C PRO A 244 7.54 -6.65 18.43
N GLU A 245 8.31 -7.70 18.16
CA GLU A 245 9.54 -7.99 18.91
C GLU A 245 10.64 -6.93 18.65
N HIS A 246 10.76 -6.46 17.41
CA HIS A 246 11.69 -5.39 17.06
C HIS A 246 11.25 -4.05 17.65
N ALA A 247 9.94 -3.75 17.61
CA ALA A 247 9.39 -2.54 18.19
C ALA A 247 9.65 -2.46 19.70
N LYS A 248 9.37 -3.56 20.43
CA LYS A 248 9.61 -3.66 21.88
C LYS A 248 11.06 -3.39 22.26
N PHE A 249 12.03 -4.06 21.62
CA PHE A 249 13.43 -3.86 22.01
C PHE A 249 13.97 -2.50 21.56
N LEU A 250 13.53 -1.97 20.40
CA LEU A 250 13.93 -0.62 19.97
C LEU A 250 13.45 0.42 20.97
N HIS A 251 12.19 0.34 21.39
CA HIS A 251 11.61 1.22 22.38
C HIS A 251 12.34 1.11 23.73
N ARG A 252 12.60 -0.11 24.22
CA ARG A 252 13.36 -0.37 25.45
C ARG A 252 14.76 0.26 25.41
N ASP A 253 15.42 0.20 24.25
CA ASP A 253 16.74 0.77 24.04
C ASP A 253 16.69 2.31 23.80
N GLY A 254 15.52 2.94 23.91
CA GLY A 254 15.33 4.39 23.87
C GLY A 254 15.06 4.98 22.48
N TRP A 255 14.87 4.16 21.45
CA TRP A 255 14.56 4.65 20.11
C TRP A 255 13.10 5.10 20.02
N ASN A 256 12.88 6.28 19.43
CA ASN A 256 11.57 6.69 18.92
C ASN A 256 11.55 6.64 17.38
N LYS A 257 10.36 6.74 16.78
CA LYS A 257 10.19 6.69 15.32
C LYS A 257 10.99 7.80 14.59
N ARG A 258 11.18 8.99 15.18
CA ARG A 258 12.00 10.06 14.58
C ARG A 258 13.47 9.65 14.50
N ASP A 259 14.03 9.10 15.57
CA ASP A 259 15.41 8.65 15.61
C ASP A 259 15.66 7.49 14.63
N ILE A 260 14.69 6.58 14.50
CA ILE A 260 14.74 5.48 13.51
C ILE A 260 14.76 6.05 12.10
N ARG A 261 13.84 6.98 11.75
CA ARG A 261 13.83 7.64 10.42
C ARG A 261 15.16 8.33 10.12
N GLN A 262 15.70 9.05 11.09
CA GLN A 262 16.98 9.75 10.94
C GLN A 262 18.13 8.77 10.71
N PHE A 263 18.23 7.71 11.52
CA PHE A 263 19.24 6.68 11.36
C PHE A 263 19.17 6.04 9.97
N LEU A 264 17.98 5.64 9.52
CA LEU A 264 17.80 5.02 8.21
C LEU A 264 18.13 6.00 7.07
N TYR A 265 17.75 7.27 7.16
CA TYR A 265 18.10 8.28 6.16
C TYR A 265 19.62 8.53 6.06
N GLU A 266 20.33 8.46 7.18
CA GLU A 266 21.79 8.61 7.23
C GLU A 266 22.51 7.39 6.67
N HIS A 267 22.03 6.17 6.96
CA HIS A 267 22.77 4.93 6.72
C HIS A 267 22.31 4.15 5.49
N ALA A 268 21.04 4.28 5.06
CA ALA A 268 20.51 3.58 3.89
C ALA A 268 20.95 4.30 2.60
N ARG A 269 22.22 4.08 2.23
CA ARG A 269 22.89 4.76 1.11
C ARG A 269 23.74 3.80 0.28
N LYS A 270 23.94 4.12 -1.00
CA LYS A 270 24.97 3.49 -1.85
C LYS A 270 25.82 4.55 -2.55
N PRO A 271 27.12 4.29 -2.76
CA PRO A 271 27.98 5.19 -3.50
C PRO A 271 27.57 5.21 -4.98
N VAL A 272 27.69 6.38 -5.62
CA VAL A 272 27.38 6.59 -7.04
C VAL A 272 28.01 5.51 -7.93
N ARG A 273 29.27 5.13 -7.71
CA ARG A 273 29.96 4.08 -8.49
C ARG A 273 29.23 2.73 -8.52
N LYS A 274 28.54 2.35 -7.44
CA LYS A 274 27.76 1.10 -7.40
C LYS A 274 26.44 1.25 -8.14
N ILE A 275 25.79 2.41 -8.04
CA ILE A 275 24.52 2.67 -8.71
C ILE A 275 24.71 2.78 -10.23
N LYS A 276 25.82 3.38 -10.68
CA LYS A 276 26.27 3.40 -12.09
C LYS A 276 26.37 2.00 -12.72
N GLN A 277 26.63 0.97 -11.91
CA GLN A 277 26.74 -0.43 -12.36
C GLN A 277 25.44 -1.23 -12.20
N GLY A 278 24.55 -0.83 -11.28
CA GLY A 278 23.36 -1.59 -10.90
C GLY A 278 22.02 -1.00 -11.34
N GLY A 279 22.00 0.14 -12.03
CA GLY A 279 20.81 0.95 -12.28
C GLY A 279 20.38 1.16 -13.72
N PRO A 280 19.27 1.89 -13.95
CA PRO A 280 18.72 2.14 -15.27
C PRO A 280 19.82 2.75 -16.13
N PRO A 281 19.85 2.38 -17.41
CA PRO A 281 21.01 2.56 -18.27
C PRO A 281 21.47 4.02 -18.26
N GLN A 282 22.76 4.21 -18.00
CA GLN A 282 23.48 5.40 -18.48
C GLN A 282 23.21 5.49 -19.99
N GLY A 283 22.27 6.34 -20.41
CA GLY A 283 21.82 6.30 -21.80
C GLY A 283 20.53 7.05 -22.09
N ASP A 284 19.64 7.26 -21.12
CA ASP A 284 18.60 8.29 -21.28
C ASP A 284 19.15 9.64 -20.79
N SER A 285 19.99 10.27 -21.61
CA SER A 285 20.48 11.64 -21.39
C SER A 285 19.36 12.68 -21.30
N ARG A 286 18.09 12.29 -21.47
CA ARG A 286 16.90 13.14 -21.32
C ARG A 286 16.17 12.92 -19.99
N ARG A 287 16.49 11.88 -19.21
CA ARG A 287 15.91 11.62 -17.88
C ARG A 287 17.03 11.60 -16.84
N GLY A 288 17.27 12.76 -16.22
CA GLY A 288 18.19 12.86 -15.09
C GLY A 288 17.77 11.98 -13.92
N HIS A 289 18.73 11.60 -13.07
CA HIS A 289 18.41 10.95 -11.81
C HIS A 289 17.51 11.87 -10.97
N PHE A 290 16.51 11.28 -10.31
CA PHE A 290 15.67 12.02 -9.38
C PHE A 290 16.38 12.23 -8.04
N TRP A 291 17.70 12.35 -8.01
CA TRP A 291 18.46 12.56 -6.78
C TRP A 291 18.29 13.97 -6.22
N PRO A 292 18.56 14.19 -4.92
CA PRO A 292 18.65 15.52 -4.35
C PRO A 292 19.76 16.34 -5.04
N ARG A 293 19.58 17.65 -5.18
CA ARG A 293 20.53 18.54 -5.87
C ARG A 293 21.93 18.59 -5.25
N TYR A 294 22.09 18.17 -4.00
CA TYR A 294 23.39 18.10 -3.31
C TYR A 294 24.18 16.82 -3.66
N ILE A 295 23.58 15.88 -4.39
CA ILE A 295 24.27 14.70 -4.89
C ILE A 295 24.92 15.06 -6.22
N ASP A 296 26.25 15.03 -6.24
CA ASP A 296 27.03 15.06 -7.46
C ASP A 296 27.04 13.65 -8.08
N ALA A 297 26.55 13.53 -9.31
CA ALA A 297 26.51 12.26 -10.03
C ALA A 297 27.88 11.89 -10.65
N ASP A 298 28.81 12.83 -10.68
CA ASP A 298 30.17 12.63 -11.20
C ASP A 298 31.16 12.24 -10.09
N ASP A 299 30.83 12.47 -8.82
CA ASP A 299 31.58 11.96 -7.67
C ASP A 299 31.19 10.50 -7.36
N ASP A 300 32.06 9.58 -7.75
CA ASP A 300 31.87 8.13 -7.62
C ASP A 300 31.73 7.63 -6.18
N ASP A 301 32.27 8.36 -5.19
CA ASP A 301 32.20 7.99 -3.78
C ASP A 301 31.09 8.73 -3.01
N GLN A 302 30.40 9.68 -3.67
CA GLN A 302 29.25 10.36 -3.09
C GLN A 302 28.16 9.36 -2.71
N MET A 303 27.67 9.46 -1.47
CA MET A 303 26.71 8.51 -0.91
C MET A 303 25.27 8.96 -1.17
N VAL A 304 24.60 8.29 -2.10
CA VAL A 304 23.21 8.55 -2.49
C VAL A 304 22.26 7.88 -1.49
N PRO A 305 21.35 8.63 -0.84
CA PRO A 305 20.35 8.04 0.06
C PRO A 305 19.25 7.31 -0.70
N VAL A 306 18.53 6.42 -0.03
CA VAL A 306 17.36 5.73 -0.60
C VAL A 306 16.13 6.64 -0.74
N VAL A 307 16.01 7.68 0.08
CA VAL A 307 14.93 8.68 0.03
C VAL A 307 15.47 10.10 0.11
N ARG A 308 14.66 11.09 -0.27
CA ARG A 308 15.06 12.51 -0.32
C ARG A 308 15.17 13.18 1.04
N ALA A 309 14.37 12.74 2.00
CA ALA A 309 14.31 13.30 3.35
C ALA A 309 13.83 12.23 4.36
N PRO A 310 14.15 12.36 5.66
CA PRO A 310 13.77 11.37 6.68
C PRO A 310 12.26 11.12 6.80
N ASP A 311 11.44 12.15 6.57
CA ASP A 311 9.97 12.09 6.62
C ASP A 311 9.35 11.28 5.48
N ARG A 312 10.15 10.91 4.47
CA ARG A 312 9.78 9.99 3.39
C ARG A 312 9.88 8.52 3.80
N ILE A 313 10.36 8.24 5.01
CA ILE A 313 10.38 6.89 5.60
C ILE A 313 9.18 6.75 6.50
N ASN A 314 8.17 6.04 6.01
CA ASN A 314 6.95 5.77 6.74
C ASN A 314 7.14 4.52 7.61
N ILE A 315 6.69 4.59 8.87
CA ILE A 315 6.90 3.53 9.85
C ILE A 315 5.57 3.24 10.55
N PHE A 316 5.16 1.98 10.55
CA PHE A 316 4.08 1.49 11.42
C PHE A 316 4.44 0.11 11.99
N VAL A 317 3.74 -0.29 13.05
CA VAL A 317 3.92 -1.59 13.69
C VAL A 317 2.85 -2.55 13.21
N ALA A 318 3.26 -3.71 12.74
CA ALA A 318 2.35 -4.81 12.38
C ALA A 318 3.12 -6.12 12.32
N GLY A 319 2.41 -7.24 12.43
CA GLY A 319 2.96 -8.58 12.39
C GLY A 319 2.62 -9.37 13.65
N GLY A 320 2.78 -10.70 13.57
CA GLY A 320 2.55 -11.59 14.70
C GLY A 320 3.66 -11.54 15.74
N ALA A 321 3.32 -11.85 16.99
CA ALA A 321 4.30 -12.04 18.05
C ALA A 321 5.11 -13.34 17.88
N GLY A 322 6.23 -13.46 18.60
CA GLY A 322 6.99 -14.71 18.70
C GLY A 322 8.12 -14.92 17.69
N GLY A 323 8.37 -13.96 16.80
CA GLY A 323 9.51 -13.98 15.88
C GLY A 323 10.09 -12.59 15.62
N PRO A 324 11.43 -12.44 15.56
CA PRO A 324 12.09 -11.16 15.31
C PRO A 324 12.16 -10.88 13.80
N HIS A 325 11.00 -10.50 13.27
CA HIS A 325 10.77 -10.18 11.87
C HIS A 325 10.27 -8.74 11.71
N SER A 326 10.64 -8.11 10.61
CA SER A 326 10.09 -6.84 10.13
C SER A 326 10.00 -6.90 8.62
N ALA A 327 9.38 -5.91 7.99
CA ALA A 327 9.31 -5.87 6.53
C ALA A 327 9.72 -4.50 5.99
N TYR A 328 10.32 -4.53 4.82
CA TYR A 328 10.56 -3.36 4.00
C TYR A 328 9.72 -3.46 2.73
N LEU A 329 8.99 -2.39 2.41
CA LEU A 329 8.16 -2.27 1.23
C LEU A 329 8.65 -1.05 0.44
N PRO A 330 9.41 -1.25 -0.65
CA PRO A 330 9.74 -0.18 -1.57
C PRO A 330 8.48 0.50 -2.08
N GLY A 331 8.55 1.83 -2.21
CA GLY A 331 7.48 2.63 -2.79
C GLY A 331 7.76 3.03 -4.22
N TRP A 332 6.71 3.49 -4.91
CA TRP A 332 6.84 4.13 -6.21
C TRP A 332 7.31 5.60 -6.07
N GLY A 333 7.61 6.27 -7.18
CA GLY A 333 8.04 7.67 -7.24
C GLY A 333 7.06 8.75 -6.75
N SER A 334 6.06 8.37 -5.97
CA SER A 334 5.04 9.24 -5.39
C SER A 334 4.94 9.06 -3.88
N GLN A 335 3.90 9.58 -3.25
CA GLN A 335 3.80 9.72 -1.80
C GLN A 335 2.61 8.94 -1.24
N ARG A 336 2.70 8.57 0.04
CA ARG A 336 1.56 8.08 0.80
C ARG A 336 0.55 9.22 0.98
N VAL A 337 -0.73 8.90 0.85
CA VAL A 337 -1.83 9.83 1.18
C VAL A 337 -2.71 9.20 2.24
N THR A 338 -3.07 9.99 3.26
CA THR A 338 -3.90 9.56 4.39
C THR A 338 -5.15 10.41 4.46
N ARG A 339 -6.31 9.76 4.61
CA ARG A 339 -7.59 10.42 4.80
C ARG A 339 -8.31 9.83 6.00
N LYS A 340 -9.06 10.70 6.70
CA LYS A 340 -10.01 10.27 7.73
C LYS A 340 -11.18 9.54 7.08
N ILE A 341 -11.61 8.44 7.68
CA ILE A 341 -12.77 7.66 7.25
C ILE A 341 -14.02 8.34 7.82
N GLU A 342 -14.90 8.79 6.94
CA GLU A 342 -16.21 9.35 7.29
C GLU A 342 -17.25 8.22 7.31
N ARG A 343 -18.15 8.23 8.30
CA ARG A 343 -19.18 7.19 8.49
C ARG A 343 -20.52 7.61 7.95
#